data_AF-A0A958KYP9-F1
#
_entry.id   AF-A0A958KYP9-F1
#
_cell.length_a   1.000
_cell.length_b   1.000
_cell.length_c   1.000
_cell.angle_alpha   90.00
_cell.angle_beta   90.00
_cell.angle_gamma   90.00
#
_symmetry.space_group_name_H-M   'P 1'
#
loop_
_entity.id
_entity.type
_entity.pdbx_description
1 polymer ?
#
loop_
_entity_poly.entity_id
_entity_poly.type
_entity_poly.pdbx_seq_one_letter_code
_entity_poly.pdbx_strand_id
1 'polypeptide(L)'
;LGDTVIPVIITVYSDRSFTFITKTPPVSVLIKKALKLESGSKNPSKDKVGKITAEQIKQIAQVKLPDLNCLTLESAESQVTGTARSMGVEVPNR
;
A
#
# COMPACT_ATOMS: atom_id res chain seq x y z
N LEU A 1 6.04 4.03 16.37
CA LEU A 1 6.37 4.51 15.01
C LEU A 1 7.46 3.66 14.32
N GLY A 2 7.76 2.42 14.79
CA GLY A 2 8.89 1.62 14.31
C GLY A 2 8.57 0.44 13.38
N ASP A 3 7.30 0.03 13.22
CA ASP A 3 6.95 -1.24 12.56
C ASP A 3 6.60 -1.12 11.08
N THR A 4 6.81 0.05 10.47
CA THR A 4 6.33 0.33 9.11
C THR A 4 7.49 0.82 8.26
N VAL A 5 7.84 0.04 7.23
CA VAL A 5 8.89 0.37 6.27
C VAL A 5 8.46 1.57 5.43
N ILE A 6 9.26 2.64 5.45
CA ILE A 6 9.03 3.88 4.71
C ILE A 6 10.03 3.94 3.54
N PRO A 7 9.58 3.99 2.28
CA PRO A 7 10.48 4.13 1.15
C PRO A 7 11.04 5.55 1.09
N VAL A 8 12.34 5.66 0.80
CA VAL A 8 13.05 6.94 0.70
C VAL A 8 13.75 7.02 -0.65
N ILE A 9 13.59 8.14 -1.34
CA ILE A 9 14.37 8.48 -2.52
C ILE A 9 15.49 9.41 -2.07
N ILE A 10 16.74 9.05 -2.33
CA ILE A 10 17.93 9.85 -2.02
C ILE A 10 18.53 10.34 -3.34
N THR A 11 18.74 11.64 -3.44
CA THR A 11 19.43 12.28 -4.55
C THR A 11 20.74 12.85 -4.03
N VAL A 12 21.87 12.40 -4.60
CA VAL A 12 23.22 12.81 -4.20
C VAL A 12 23.81 13.70 -5.29
N TYR A 13 24.40 14.83 -4.90
CA TYR A 13 25.01 15.80 -5.80
C TYR A 13 26.56 15.71 -5.78
N SER A 14 27.21 16.32 -6.76
CA SER A 14 28.67 16.26 -6.94
C SER A 14 29.46 16.97 -5.84
N ASP A 15 28.86 17.95 -5.16
CA ASP A 15 29.39 18.64 -3.99
C ASP A 15 29.27 17.81 -2.70
N ARG A 16 28.84 16.55 -2.81
CA ARG A 16 28.55 15.63 -1.70
C ARG A 16 27.36 16.06 -0.83
N SER A 17 26.59 17.05 -1.26
CA SER A 17 25.28 17.31 -0.65
C SER A 17 24.28 16.24 -1.09
N PHE A 18 23.21 16.06 -0.32
CA PHE A 18 22.12 15.16 -0.67
C PHE A 18 20.77 15.73 -0.26
N THR A 19 19.74 15.42 -1.03
CA THR A 19 18.34 15.63 -0.69
C THR A 19 17.66 14.28 -0.59
N PHE A 20 16.62 14.17 0.24
CA PHE A 20 15.84 12.95 0.34
C PHE A 20 14.35 13.24 0.48
N ILE A 21 13.54 12.36 -0.08
CA ILE A 21 12.08 12.43 -0.03
C ILE A 21 11.58 11.12 0.59
N THR A 22 10.93 11.23 1.75
CA THR A 22 10.22 10.11 2.36
C THR A 22 8.84 9.96 1.72
N LYS A 23 8.58 8.81 1.13
CA LYS A 23 7.25 8.45 0.62
C LYS A 23 6.42 7.77 1.70
N THR A 24 5.13 7.67 1.50
CA THR A 24 4.28 6.89 2.41
C THR A 24 4.57 5.39 2.28
N PRO A 25 4.23 4.59 3.31
CA PRO A 25 4.48 3.15 3.31
C PRO A 25 3.94 2.42 2.08
N PRO A 26 4.49 1.25 1.72
CA PRO A 26 3.94 0.42 0.66
C PRO A 26 2.50 0.01 0.99
N VAL A 27 1.65 -0.05 -0.04
CA VAL A 27 0.24 -0.44 0.09
C VAL A 27 0.09 -1.80 0.77
N SER A 28 0.98 -2.75 0.46
CA SER A 28 0.98 -4.08 1.07
C SER A 28 1.19 -4.06 2.58
N VAL A 29 2.05 -3.17 3.08
CA VAL A 29 2.28 -3.00 4.53
C VAL A 29 1.06 -2.35 5.18
N LEU A 30 0.43 -1.39 4.52
CA LEU A 30 -0.81 -0.76 5.02
C LEU A 30 -1.96 -1.78 5.09
N ILE A 31 -2.12 -2.63 4.08
CA ILE A 31 -3.13 -3.71 4.07
C ILE A 31 -2.83 -4.71 5.19
N LYS A 32 -1.58 -5.17 5.33
CA LYS A 32 -1.17 -6.05 6.44
C LYS A 32 -1.50 -5.45 7.80
N LYS A 33 -1.23 -4.16 7.99
CA LYS A 33 -1.52 -3.46 9.25
C LYS A 33 -3.02 -3.34 9.51
N ALA A 34 -3.81 -3.02 8.48
CA ALA A 34 -5.27 -2.92 8.59
C ALA A 34 -5.91 -4.26 8.97
N LEU A 35 -5.35 -5.37 8.47
CA LEU A 35 -5.85 -6.73 8.69
C LEU A 35 -5.10 -7.52 9.77
N LYS A 36 -4.08 -6.91 10.41
CA LYS A 36 -3.17 -7.55 11.37
C LYS A 36 -2.53 -8.84 10.84
N LEU A 37 -2.13 -8.84 9.57
CA LEU A 37 -1.47 -9.97 8.91
C LEU A 37 0.06 -9.84 8.97
N GLU A 38 0.76 -10.92 9.28
CA GLU A 38 2.22 -10.97 9.23
C GLU A 38 2.73 -11.13 7.78
N SER A 39 2.08 -12.00 7.01
CA SER A 39 2.44 -12.32 5.63
C SER A 39 1.24 -12.34 4.68
N GLY A 40 1.52 -12.14 3.39
CA GLY A 40 0.52 -12.33 2.33
C GLY A 40 0.41 -13.80 1.95
N SER A 41 -0.57 -14.12 1.11
CA SER A 41 -0.75 -15.48 0.60
C SER A 41 0.44 -15.94 -0.24
N LYS A 42 0.88 -17.19 -0.01
CA LYS A 42 1.86 -17.86 -0.88
C LYS A 42 1.24 -18.26 -2.23
N ASN A 43 -0.07 -18.49 -2.28
CA ASN A 43 -0.84 -18.77 -3.49
C ASN A 43 -2.12 -17.89 -3.53
N PRO A 44 -2.04 -16.62 -3.95
CA PRO A 44 -3.13 -15.65 -3.85
C PRO A 44 -4.47 -16.05 -4.47
N SER A 45 -4.43 -16.91 -5.48
CA SER A 45 -5.63 -17.43 -6.17
C SER A 45 -6.34 -18.54 -5.36
N LYS A 46 -5.59 -19.34 -4.60
CA LYS A 46 -6.09 -20.50 -3.85
C LYS A 46 -6.30 -20.22 -2.37
N ASP A 47 -5.31 -19.59 -1.73
CA ASP A 47 -5.28 -19.38 -0.28
C ASP A 47 -5.63 -17.93 0.02
N LYS A 48 -6.83 -17.69 0.54
CA LYS A 48 -7.25 -16.35 0.99
C LYS A 48 -6.80 -16.12 2.44
N VAL A 49 -6.11 -15.00 2.68
CA VAL A 49 -5.47 -14.70 3.97
C VAL A 49 -6.17 -13.60 4.78
N GLY A 50 -7.28 -13.06 4.28
CA GLY A 50 -8.05 -12.06 5.01
C GLY A 50 -9.13 -11.42 4.14
N LYS A 51 -9.99 -10.61 4.76
CA LYS A 51 -11.04 -9.82 4.11
C LYS A 51 -10.82 -8.34 4.43
N ILE A 52 -10.81 -7.49 3.41
CA ILE A 52 -10.70 -6.04 3.58
C ILE A 52 -12.04 -5.37 3.25
N THR A 53 -12.43 -4.35 4.02
CA THR A 53 -13.68 -3.61 3.76
C THR A 53 -13.45 -2.44 2.79
N ALA A 54 -14.51 -1.97 2.14
CA ALA A 54 -14.43 -0.80 1.26
C ALA A 54 -13.93 0.45 2.00
N GLU A 55 -14.33 0.62 3.26
CA GLU A 55 -13.86 1.73 4.10
C GLU A 55 -12.36 1.66 4.38
N GLN A 56 -11.81 0.48 4.65
CA GLN A 56 -10.37 0.27 4.84
C GLN A 56 -9.59 0.55 3.56
N ILE A 57 -10.11 0.11 2.40
CA ILE A 57 -9.52 0.41 1.09
C ILE A 57 -9.46 1.93 0.88
N LYS A 58 -10.56 2.65 1.16
CA LYS A 58 -10.64 4.11 1.04
C LYS A 58 -9.66 4.83 1.96
N GLN A 59 -9.53 4.41 3.21
CA GLN A 59 -8.56 4.98 4.15
C GLN A 59 -7.12 4.78 3.67
N ILE A 60 -6.78 3.57 3.21
CA ILE A 60 -5.45 3.27 2.67
C ILE A 60 -5.17 4.09 1.40
N ALA A 61 -6.18 4.21 0.52
CA ALA A 61 -6.10 5.01 -0.69
C ALA A 61 -5.86 6.49 -0.37
N GLN A 62 -6.54 7.05 0.64
CA GLN A 62 -6.36 8.45 1.05
C GLN A 62 -4.97 8.72 1.63
N VAL A 63 -4.43 7.79 2.43
CA VAL A 63 -3.06 7.88 2.95
C VAL A 63 -2.04 7.81 1.81
N LYS A 64 -2.28 6.95 0.82
CA LYS A 64 -1.33 6.70 -0.27
C LYS A 64 -1.43 7.73 -1.42
N LEU A 65 -2.57 8.40 -1.55
CA LEU A 65 -2.89 9.35 -2.61
C LEU A 65 -1.77 10.35 -2.96
N PRO A 66 -1.07 11.02 -2.02
CA PRO A 66 -0.01 11.96 -2.36
C PRO A 66 1.18 11.32 -3.10
N ASP A 67 1.37 9.99 -3.02
CA ASP A 67 2.42 9.28 -3.75
C ASP A 67 1.94 8.63 -5.06
N LEU A 68 0.63 8.61 -5.32
CA LEU A 68 0.07 7.93 -6.49
C LEU A 68 -0.02 8.90 -7.67
N ASN A 69 0.13 8.36 -8.87
CA ASN A 69 -0.01 9.13 -10.10
C ASN A 69 -1.48 9.31 -10.55
N CYS A 70 -2.45 8.93 -9.72
CA CYS A 70 -3.86 8.96 -10.09
C CYS A 70 -4.55 10.27 -9.66
N LEU A 71 -5.49 10.73 -10.48
CA LEU A 71 -6.19 12.01 -10.28
C LEU A 71 -7.42 11.92 -9.37
N THR A 72 -7.97 10.72 -9.17
CA THR A 72 -9.21 10.50 -8.38
C THR A 72 -9.01 9.48 -7.28
N LEU A 73 -9.74 9.66 -6.17
CA LEU A 73 -9.75 8.72 -5.05
C LEU A 73 -10.21 7.32 -5.47
N GLU A 74 -11.18 7.23 -6.38
CA GLU A 74 -11.66 5.96 -6.93
C GLU A 74 -10.57 5.19 -7.69
N SER A 75 -9.71 5.90 -8.42
CA SER A 75 -8.55 5.30 -9.11
C SER A 75 -7.50 4.82 -8.11
N ALA A 76 -7.31 5.54 -7.00
CA ALA A 76 -6.45 5.10 -5.91
C ALA A 76 -7.01 3.84 -5.22
N GLU A 77 -8.31 3.80 -4.95
CA GLU A 77 -8.99 2.63 -4.39
C GLU A 77 -8.86 1.40 -5.30
N SER A 78 -8.96 1.58 -6.62
CA SER A 78 -8.75 0.50 -7.60
C SER A 78 -7.33 -0.09 -7.52
N GLN A 79 -6.30 0.75 -7.39
CA GLN A 79 -4.92 0.31 -7.22
C GLN A 79 -4.69 -0.45 -5.90
N VAL A 80 -5.29 0.04 -4.81
CA VAL A 80 -5.25 -0.65 -3.51
C VAL A 80 -5.97 -2.00 -3.59
N THR A 81 -7.12 -2.06 -4.26
CA THR A 81 -7.88 -3.28 -4.50
C THR A 81 -7.06 -4.30 -5.30
N GLY A 82 -6.36 -3.86 -6.36
CA GLY A 82 -5.47 -4.72 -7.13
C GLY A 82 -4.35 -5.33 -6.29
N THR A 83 -3.77 -4.52 -5.39
CA THR A 83 -2.74 -4.98 -4.45
C THR A 83 -3.30 -5.97 -3.43
N ALA A 84 -4.50 -5.73 -2.89
CA ALA A 84 -5.17 -6.67 -1.99
C ALA A 84 -5.41 -8.03 -2.68
N ARG A 85 -5.90 -8.02 -3.93
CA ARG A 85 -6.12 -9.24 -4.72
C ARG A 85 -4.84 -10.03 -4.93
N SER A 86 -3.74 -9.37 -5.32
CA SER A 86 -2.45 -10.03 -5.54
C SER A 86 -1.81 -10.56 -4.25
N MET A 87 -2.20 -10.03 -3.09
CA MET A 87 -1.81 -10.56 -1.78
C MET A 87 -2.66 -11.73 -1.29
N GLY A 88 -3.72 -12.11 -2.01
CA GLY A 88 -4.67 -13.12 -1.58
C GLY A 88 -5.65 -12.61 -0.52
N VAL A 89 -5.87 -11.31 -0.44
CA VAL A 89 -6.93 -10.72 0.40
C VAL A 89 -8.21 -10.67 -0.42
N GLU A 90 -9.30 -11.10 0.20
CA GLU A 90 -10.63 -11.03 -0.36
C GLU A 90 -11.15 -9.58 -0.25
N VAL A 91 -11.59 -9.07 -1.38
CA VAL A 91 -12.09 -7.70 -1.55
C VAL A 91 -13.59 -7.74 -1.81
N PRO A 92 -14.36 -6.75 -1.34
CA PRO A 92 -15.79 -6.68 -1.62
C PRO A 92 -15.99 -6.57 -3.12
N ASN A 93 -16.91 -7.36 -3.69
CA ASN A 93 -17.27 -7.21 -5.10
C ASN A 93 -17.87 -5.81 -5.32
N ARG A 94 -17.37 -5.13 -6.35
CA ARG A 94 -17.99 -3.92 -6.91
C ARG A 94 -19.25 -4.29 -7.67
#